data_AF-A0A1B1M4W6-F1
#
_entry.id   AF-A0A1B1M4W6-F1
#
_cell.length_a   1.000
_cell.length_b   1.000
_cell.length_c   1.000
_cell.angle_alpha   90.00
_cell.angle_beta   90.00
_cell.angle_gamma   90.00
#
_symmetry.space_group_name_H-M   'P 1'
#
loop_
_entity.id
_entity.type
_entity.pdbx_description
1 polymer ?
#
loop_
_entity_poly.entity_id
_entity_poly.type
_entity_poly.pdbx_seq_one_letter_code
_entity_poly.pdbx_strand_id
1 'polypeptide(L)'
;MEWVESGGGPLIAVPETVLPFWAGADGDETVSDYDRACEVDGRVGLLPVGDSAALVLGDEPASTSYLPEHRAFVRWGAADSEDELLAGVDKALATAVWEAEVHWTVPGPVVLFDAAWPGNDCVRTDHLKVALDPGRYAVRAAQVQPGAETWLGLVQLRRL
;
A
#
# COMPACT_ATOMS: atom_id res chain seq x y z
N MET A 1 15.74 3.30 5.32
CA MET A 1 14.81 3.17 4.18
C MET A 1 13.78 4.30 4.25
N GLU A 2 12.96 4.57 3.23
CA GLU A 2 11.85 5.54 3.37
C GLU A 2 10.58 4.79 3.78
N TRP A 3 9.90 5.29 4.81
CA TRP A 3 8.63 4.75 5.30
C TRP A 3 7.53 5.79 5.17
N VAL A 4 6.35 5.34 4.79
CA VAL A 4 5.13 6.14 4.82
C VAL A 4 4.38 5.77 6.07
N GLU A 5 4.22 6.75 6.97
CA GLU A 5 3.46 6.58 8.20
C GLU A 5 1.95 6.63 7.92
N SER A 6 1.19 5.82 8.66
CA SER A 6 -0.27 5.90 8.69
C SER A 6 -0.72 6.75 9.87
N GLY A 7 -1.59 7.72 9.61
CA GLY A 7 -2.30 8.53 10.60
C GLY A 7 -3.44 7.80 11.31
N GLY A 8 -3.58 6.48 11.12
CA GLY A 8 -4.63 5.63 11.70
C GLY A 8 -5.60 5.04 10.69
N GLY A 9 -5.48 5.40 9.41
CA GLY A 9 -6.27 4.84 8.30
C GLY A 9 -5.43 4.02 7.32
N PRO A 10 -6.03 3.53 6.22
CA PRO A 10 -5.30 2.80 5.22
C PRO A 10 -4.30 3.70 4.50
N LEU A 11 -3.20 3.09 4.05
CA LEU A 11 -2.34 3.70 3.05
C LEU A 11 -2.80 3.29 1.66
N ILE A 12 -2.57 4.14 0.67
CA ILE A 12 -2.96 3.90 -0.72
C ILE A 12 -1.81 4.14 -1.67
N ALA A 13 -1.73 3.34 -2.73
CA ALA A 13 -0.87 3.61 -3.87
C ALA A 13 -1.71 4.06 -5.06
N VAL A 14 -1.53 5.31 -5.49
CA VAL A 14 -2.32 5.93 -6.57
C VAL A 14 -1.42 6.21 -7.77
N PRO A 15 -1.82 5.86 -9.01
CA PRO A 15 -1.05 6.22 -10.20
C PRO A 15 -0.86 7.73 -10.33
N GLU A 16 0.35 8.17 -10.67
CA GLU A 16 0.68 9.60 -10.79
C GLU A 16 -0.25 10.34 -11.76
N THR A 17 -0.73 9.65 -12.81
CA THR A 17 -1.60 10.22 -13.84
C THR A 17 -3.00 10.57 -13.34
N VAL A 18 -3.46 9.94 -12.25
CA VAL A 18 -4.78 10.19 -11.65
C VAL A 18 -4.71 10.72 -10.23
N LEU A 19 -3.50 10.98 -9.72
CA LEU A 19 -3.27 11.48 -8.37
C LEU A 19 -4.09 12.73 -8.02
N PRO A 20 -4.27 13.73 -8.93
CA PRO A 20 -5.09 14.90 -8.63
C PRO A 20 -6.58 14.62 -8.40
N PHE A 21 -7.07 13.43 -8.75
CA PHE A 21 -8.47 13.04 -8.56
C PHE A 21 -8.74 12.36 -7.21
N TRP A 22 -7.70 12.09 -6.41
CA TRP A 22 -7.89 11.64 -5.03
C TRP A 22 -8.08 12.84 -4.10
N ALA A 23 -9.29 12.99 -3.55
CA ALA A 23 -9.66 14.11 -2.70
C ALA A 23 -9.31 13.91 -1.21
N GLY A 24 -8.98 12.69 -0.79
CA GLY A 24 -8.70 12.39 0.61
C GLY A 24 -9.94 12.46 1.50
N ALA A 25 -9.77 12.87 2.76
CA ALA A 25 -10.84 13.02 3.75
C ALA A 25 -11.61 14.35 3.63
N ASP A 26 -11.01 15.36 3.00
CA ASP A 26 -11.57 16.72 2.86
C ASP A 26 -12.47 16.89 1.62
N GLY A 27 -12.92 15.79 1.00
CA GLY A 27 -13.80 15.84 -0.16
C GLY A 27 -15.18 16.42 0.15
N ASP A 28 -15.76 17.16 -0.80
CA ASP A 28 -17.12 17.73 -0.69
C ASP A 28 -18.25 16.70 -0.88
N GLU A 29 -17.90 15.43 -1.09
CA GLU A 29 -18.85 14.34 -1.29
C GLU A 29 -19.44 13.84 0.04
N THR A 30 -20.61 13.20 -0.02
CA THR A 30 -21.25 12.62 1.18
C THR A 30 -20.44 11.45 1.75
N VAL A 31 -19.66 10.77 0.92
CA VAL A 31 -18.71 9.74 1.31
C VAL A 31 -17.37 10.14 0.70
N SER A 32 -16.37 10.40 1.55
CA SER A 32 -15.05 10.82 1.08
C SER A 32 -14.27 9.66 0.45
N ASP A 33 -13.20 9.98 -0.30
CA ASP A 33 -12.28 8.96 -0.80
C ASP A 33 -11.62 8.17 0.33
N TYR A 34 -11.33 8.85 1.45
CA TYR A 34 -10.84 8.22 2.67
C TYR A 34 -11.86 7.23 3.26
N ASP A 35 -13.14 7.59 3.33
CA ASP A 35 -14.19 6.69 3.83
C ASP A 35 -14.29 5.44 2.96
N ARG A 36 -14.27 5.62 1.62
CA ARG A 36 -14.24 4.50 0.66
C ARG A 36 -13.04 3.58 0.86
N ALA A 37 -11.87 4.14 1.19
CA ALA A 37 -10.67 3.36 1.49
C ALA A 37 -10.80 2.59 2.81
N CYS A 38 -11.39 3.20 3.84
CA CYS A 38 -11.64 2.54 5.13
C CYS A 38 -12.64 1.39 5.03
N GLU A 39 -13.58 1.46 4.09
CA GLU A 39 -14.57 0.40 3.85
C GLU A 39 -14.02 -0.80 3.05
N VAL A 40 -12.77 -0.74 2.57
CA VAL A 40 -12.17 -1.89 1.89
C VAL A 40 -11.93 -3.02 2.87
N ASP A 41 -12.70 -4.10 2.70
CA ASP A 41 -12.50 -5.34 3.42
C ASP A 41 -11.20 -6.04 3.01
N GLY A 42 -10.42 -6.47 4.00
CA GLY A 42 -9.20 -7.25 3.80
C GLY A 42 -7.94 -6.42 3.59
N ARG A 43 -6.84 -7.10 3.25
CA ARG A 43 -5.50 -6.49 3.24
C ARG A 43 -5.20 -5.67 2.00
N VAL A 44 -5.85 -6.01 0.89
CA VAL A 44 -5.72 -5.30 -0.39
C VAL A 44 -7.05 -5.16 -1.09
N GLY A 45 -7.31 -3.98 -1.63
CA GLY A 45 -8.48 -3.70 -2.47
C GLY A 45 -8.17 -2.64 -3.52
N LEU A 46 -9.10 -2.47 -4.46
CA LEU A 46 -8.97 -1.48 -5.53
C LEU A 46 -10.13 -0.51 -5.48
N LEU A 47 -9.83 0.78 -5.55
CA LEU A 47 -10.82 1.85 -5.66
C LEU A 47 -10.64 2.63 -6.96
N PRO A 48 -11.72 2.92 -7.70
CA PRO A 48 -11.62 3.75 -8.90
C PRO A 48 -11.20 5.18 -8.55
N VAL A 49 -10.26 5.71 -9.32
CA VAL A 49 -9.74 7.10 -9.22
C VAL A 49 -9.46 7.59 -10.64
N GLY A 50 -10.19 8.62 -11.08
CA GLY A 50 -10.12 9.09 -12.47
C GLY A 50 -10.44 7.96 -13.46
N ASP A 51 -9.53 7.72 -14.41
CA ASP A 51 -9.61 6.65 -15.41
C ASP A 51 -8.80 5.39 -15.03
N SER A 52 -8.33 5.32 -13.77
CA SER A 52 -7.53 4.21 -13.24
C SER A 52 -8.06 3.77 -11.86
N ALA A 53 -7.23 3.08 -11.08
CA ALA A 53 -7.57 2.64 -9.73
C ALA A 53 -6.41 2.85 -8.76
N ALA A 54 -6.74 3.24 -7.53
CA ALA A 54 -5.85 3.18 -6.38
C ALA A 54 -5.80 1.75 -5.82
N LEU A 55 -4.63 1.32 -5.38
CA LEU A 55 -4.46 0.14 -4.55
C LEU A 55 -4.54 0.56 -3.08
N VAL A 56 -5.49 -0.01 -2.34
CA VAL A 56 -5.64 0.19 -0.90
C VAL A 56 -4.87 -0.89 -0.15
N LEU A 57 -4.07 -0.49 0.84
CA LEU A 57 -3.38 -1.36 1.79
C LEU A 57 -4.15 -1.29 3.13
N GLY A 58 -5.14 -2.18 3.28
CA GLY A 58 -6.15 -2.16 4.36
C GLY A 58 -5.80 -3.04 5.57
N ASP A 59 -6.82 -3.59 6.24
CA ASP A 59 -6.71 -4.35 7.50
C ASP A 59 -6.32 -3.46 8.69
N GLU A 60 -5.04 -3.40 9.06
CA GLU A 60 -4.56 -2.60 10.20
C GLU A 60 -3.66 -1.45 9.74
N PRO A 61 -3.75 -0.25 10.36
CA PRO A 61 -2.81 0.84 10.11
C PRO A 61 -1.37 0.39 10.34
N ALA A 62 -0.48 0.65 9.37
CA ALA A 62 0.91 0.24 9.46
C ALA A 62 1.82 1.11 8.61
N SER A 63 2.94 1.54 9.18
CA SER A 63 4.02 2.20 8.45
C SER A 63 4.47 1.27 7.32
N THR A 64 4.60 1.80 6.11
CA THR A 64 4.83 0.97 4.92
C THR A 64 5.97 1.50 4.08
N SER A 65 6.84 0.59 3.63
CA SER A 65 7.87 0.85 2.62
C SER A 65 7.68 -0.05 1.41
N TYR A 66 8.42 0.23 0.34
CA TYR A 66 8.45 -0.58 -0.87
C TYR A 66 9.86 -1.11 -1.14
N LEU A 67 9.97 -2.42 -1.38
CA LEU A 67 11.21 -3.12 -1.72
C LEU A 67 11.19 -3.51 -3.21
N PRO A 68 11.88 -2.76 -4.10
CA PRO A 68 11.89 -3.03 -5.53
C PRO A 68 12.37 -4.44 -5.91
N GLU A 69 13.36 -4.96 -5.19
CA GLU A 69 13.96 -6.28 -5.37
C GLU A 69 12.96 -7.43 -5.18
N HIS A 70 11.96 -7.22 -4.33
CA HIS A 70 10.88 -8.19 -4.07
C HIS A 70 9.57 -7.81 -4.75
N ARG A 71 9.52 -6.61 -5.35
CA ARG A 71 8.30 -5.96 -5.86
C ARG A 71 7.18 -6.01 -4.83
N ALA A 72 7.51 -5.68 -3.58
CA ALA A 72 6.60 -5.84 -2.46
C ALA A 72 6.59 -4.59 -1.59
N PHE A 73 5.40 -4.20 -1.15
CA PHE A 73 5.25 -3.34 0.00
C PHE A 73 5.43 -4.18 1.26
N VAL A 74 6.20 -3.66 2.19
CA VAL A 74 6.43 -4.22 3.52
C VAL A 74 5.78 -3.31 4.53
N ARG A 75 4.89 -3.88 5.34
CA ARG A 75 4.09 -3.15 6.33
C ARG A 75 4.55 -3.54 7.72
N TRP A 76 4.92 -2.55 8.53
CA TRP A 76 5.42 -2.77 9.87
C TRP A 76 4.27 -3.10 10.82
N GLY A 77 4.16 -4.37 11.22
CA GLY A 77 3.22 -4.79 12.26
C GLY A 77 3.84 -4.66 13.66
N ALA A 78 4.96 -5.35 13.88
CA ALA A 78 5.73 -5.29 15.12
C ALA A 78 7.18 -5.74 14.88
N ALA A 79 8.14 -5.05 15.50
CA ALA A 79 9.56 -5.41 15.56
C ALA A 79 10.25 -4.42 16.52
N ASP A 80 11.38 -4.80 17.10
CA ASP A 80 12.16 -3.91 17.96
C ASP A 80 12.94 -2.86 17.15
N SER A 81 13.17 -3.11 15.85
CA SER A 81 13.89 -2.20 14.95
C SER A 81 13.61 -2.45 13.46
N GLU A 82 13.94 -1.47 12.61
CA GLU A 82 13.86 -1.58 11.14
C GLU A 82 14.74 -2.73 10.66
N ASP A 83 15.97 -2.83 11.18
CA ASP A 83 16.93 -3.87 10.80
C ASP A 83 16.40 -5.28 11.09
N GLU A 84 15.76 -5.48 12.25
CA GLU A 84 15.16 -6.77 12.60
C GLU A 84 14.01 -7.13 11.64
N LEU A 85 13.13 -6.16 11.36
CA LEU A 85 12.01 -6.36 10.46
C LEU A 85 12.48 -6.70 9.04
N LEU A 86 13.45 -5.95 8.51
CA LEU A 86 14.00 -6.16 7.18
C LEU A 86 14.74 -7.49 7.06
N ALA A 87 15.48 -7.92 8.10
CA ALA A 87 16.11 -9.24 8.14
C ALA A 87 15.08 -10.39 8.06
N GLY A 88 13.82 -10.15 8.45
CA GLY A 88 12.73 -11.11 8.38
C GLY A 88 12.04 -11.23 7.02
N VAL A 89 12.25 -10.29 6.09
CA VAL A 89 11.46 -10.17 4.84
C VAL A 89 11.59 -11.40 3.94
N ASP A 90 12.81 -11.88 3.68
CA ASP A 90 13.03 -13.05 2.83
C ASP A 90 12.33 -14.30 3.36
N LYS A 91 12.45 -14.53 4.68
CA LYS A 91 11.75 -15.63 5.35
C LYS A 91 10.24 -15.45 5.24
N ALA A 92 9.75 -14.23 5.47
CA ALA A 92 8.33 -13.94 5.40
C ALA A 92 7.75 -14.19 4.01
N LEU A 93 8.45 -13.77 2.94
CA LEU A 93 8.06 -14.04 1.55
C LEU A 93 8.02 -15.54 1.24
N ALA A 94 8.97 -16.30 1.78
CA ALA A 94 9.05 -17.75 1.56
C ALA A 94 7.96 -18.54 2.30
N THR A 95 7.49 -18.05 3.45
CA THR A 95 6.48 -18.72 4.29
C THR A 95 5.09 -18.12 4.19
N ALA A 96 4.91 -17.04 3.41
CA ALA A 96 3.65 -16.34 3.28
C ALA A 96 2.52 -17.26 2.80
N VAL A 97 1.43 -17.28 3.55
CA VAL A 97 0.15 -17.84 3.11
C VAL A 97 -0.63 -16.69 2.48
N TRP A 98 -0.62 -16.65 1.15
CA TRP A 98 -1.21 -15.55 0.38
C TRP A 98 -2.74 -15.62 0.36
N GLU A 99 -3.37 -14.46 0.52
CA GLU A 99 -4.80 -14.27 0.30
C GLU A 99 -5.16 -14.24 -1.21
N ALA A 100 -6.44 -14.06 -1.50
CA ALA A 100 -6.93 -13.90 -2.87
C ALA A 100 -6.22 -12.73 -3.59
N GLU A 101 -5.82 -12.97 -4.83
CA GLU A 101 -5.17 -11.97 -5.68
C GLU A 101 -6.21 -11.02 -6.28
N VAL A 102 -5.92 -9.71 -6.25
CA VAL A 102 -6.62 -8.70 -7.06
C VAL A 102 -5.78 -8.36 -8.30
N HIS A 103 -6.43 -7.86 -9.34
CA HIS A 103 -5.76 -7.51 -10.59
C HIS A 103 -5.76 -6.01 -10.80
N TRP A 104 -4.59 -5.41 -10.75
CA TRP A 104 -4.40 -3.97 -10.83
C TRP A 104 -3.72 -3.59 -12.14
N THR A 105 -4.30 -2.65 -12.88
CA THR A 105 -3.69 -2.11 -14.11
C THR A 105 -3.16 -0.72 -13.82
N VAL A 106 -1.86 -0.53 -13.99
CA VAL A 106 -1.20 0.75 -13.72
C VAL A 106 -0.66 1.34 -15.03
N PRO A 107 -0.82 2.66 -15.24
CA PRO A 107 -0.29 3.36 -16.41
C PRO A 107 1.20 3.71 -16.28
N GLY A 108 1.84 3.42 -15.15
CA GLY A 108 3.22 3.80 -14.86
C GLY A 108 3.47 3.89 -13.35
N PRO A 109 4.36 4.79 -12.90
CA PRO A 109 4.65 4.96 -11.48
C PRO A 109 3.43 5.36 -10.65
N VAL A 110 3.49 4.99 -9.38
CA VAL A 110 2.44 5.25 -8.39
C VAL A 110 3.05 5.94 -7.17
N VAL A 111 2.22 6.64 -6.40
CA VAL A 111 2.62 7.29 -5.15
C VAL A 111 1.88 6.61 -4.01
N LEU A 112 2.64 6.07 -3.06
CA LEU A 112 2.15 5.57 -1.78
C LEU A 112 2.07 6.72 -0.78
N PHE A 113 0.92 6.93 -0.15
CA PHE A 113 0.71 7.96 0.87
C PHE A 113 -0.50 7.61 1.75
N ASP A 114 -0.72 8.37 2.81
CA ASP A 114 -1.89 8.22 3.68
C ASP A 114 -3.19 8.66 2.98
N ALA A 115 -4.19 7.78 3.00
CA ALA A 115 -5.44 7.98 2.27
C ALA A 115 -6.23 9.22 2.68
N ALA A 116 -6.01 9.76 3.87
CA ALA A 116 -6.71 10.95 4.35
C ALA A 116 -6.29 12.22 3.60
N TRP A 117 -5.12 12.23 2.97
CA TRP A 117 -4.61 13.41 2.29
C TRP A 117 -5.08 13.49 0.84
N PRO A 118 -5.40 14.70 0.32
CA PRO A 118 -5.61 14.89 -1.11
C PRO A 118 -4.34 14.54 -1.90
N GLY A 119 -4.47 13.92 -3.07
CA GLY A 119 -3.32 13.52 -3.88
C GLY A 119 -2.46 14.70 -4.35
N ASN A 120 -3.05 15.89 -4.52
CA ASN A 120 -2.29 17.10 -4.84
C ASN A 120 -1.43 17.61 -3.67
N ASP A 121 -1.78 17.24 -2.43
CA ASP A 121 -1.10 17.67 -1.21
C ASP A 121 -0.26 16.56 -0.57
N CYS A 122 -0.28 15.33 -1.11
CA CYS A 122 0.44 14.18 -0.52
C CYS A 122 1.95 14.39 -0.44
N VAL A 123 2.53 15.24 -1.30
CA VAL A 123 3.96 15.59 -1.26
C VAL A 123 4.37 16.41 -0.04
N ARG A 124 3.38 16.93 0.71
CA ARG A 124 3.58 17.71 1.93
C ARG A 124 3.64 16.82 3.18
N THR A 125 3.43 15.52 3.02
CA THR A 125 3.47 14.50 4.06
C THR A 125 4.45 13.39 3.67
N ASP A 126 4.58 12.38 4.52
CA ASP A 126 5.30 11.16 4.15
C ASP A 126 4.62 10.53 2.94
N HIS A 127 5.41 10.26 1.92
CA HIS A 127 4.97 9.64 0.67
C HIS A 127 6.16 8.92 0.04
N LEU A 128 5.86 7.92 -0.79
CA LEU A 128 6.87 7.14 -1.48
C LEU A 128 6.47 6.94 -2.94
N LYS A 129 7.33 7.38 -3.86
CA LYS A 129 7.16 7.11 -5.28
C LYS A 129 7.65 5.69 -5.60
N VAL A 130 6.75 4.87 -6.13
CA VAL A 130 7.04 3.50 -6.55
C VAL A 130 7.09 3.43 -8.06
N ALA A 131 8.29 3.16 -8.58
CA ALA A 131 8.51 2.99 -10.01
C ALA A 131 7.93 1.65 -10.49
N LEU A 132 6.81 1.72 -11.21
CA LEU A 132 6.19 0.58 -11.89
C LEU A 132 6.19 0.83 -13.40
N ASP A 133 6.43 -0.24 -14.15
CA ASP A 133 6.19 -0.21 -15.59
C ASP A 133 4.68 -0.21 -15.87
N PRO A 134 4.22 0.41 -16.96
CA PRO A 134 2.84 0.26 -17.38
C PRO A 134 2.49 -1.21 -17.62
N GLY A 135 1.34 -1.65 -17.11
CA GLY A 135 0.87 -3.02 -17.29
C GLY A 135 -0.10 -3.51 -16.24
N ARG A 136 -0.44 -4.80 -16.35
CA ARG A 136 -1.33 -5.50 -15.43
C ARG A 136 -0.51 -6.28 -14.41
N TYR A 137 -0.89 -6.16 -13.15
CA TYR A 137 -0.26 -6.78 -12.01
C TYR A 137 -1.28 -7.63 -11.25
N ALA A 138 -0.91 -8.85 -10.89
CA ALA A 138 -1.54 -9.57 -9.81
C ALA A 138 -0.97 -9.07 -8.49
N VAL A 139 -1.85 -8.66 -7.59
CA VAL A 139 -1.52 -8.14 -6.26
C VAL A 139 -2.06 -9.10 -5.23
N ARG A 140 -1.18 -9.58 -4.34
CA ARG A 140 -1.53 -10.47 -3.23
C ARG A 140 -1.01 -9.92 -1.92
N ALA A 141 -1.70 -10.24 -0.85
CA ALA A 141 -1.30 -9.86 0.49
C ALA A 141 -1.15 -11.06 1.43
N ALA A 142 -0.33 -10.90 2.46
CA ALA A 142 -0.19 -11.85 3.56
C ALA A 142 0.26 -11.11 4.83
N GLN A 143 -0.18 -11.58 5.99
CA GLN A 143 0.40 -11.23 7.28
C GLN A 143 1.31 -12.38 7.72
N VAL A 144 2.54 -12.07 8.13
CA VAL A 144 3.53 -13.09 8.47
C VAL A 144 4.24 -12.75 9.77
N GLN A 145 4.51 -13.78 10.55
CA GLN A 145 5.29 -13.70 11.78
C GLN A 145 6.62 -14.46 11.59
N PRO A 146 7.66 -13.84 10.99
CA PRO A 146 8.94 -14.51 10.75
C PRO A 146 9.76 -14.75 12.02
N GLY A 147 9.50 -14.03 13.12
CA GLY A 147 10.17 -14.13 14.42
C GLY A 147 9.17 -14.16 15.57
N ALA A 148 9.64 -14.37 16.81
CA ALA A 148 8.72 -14.46 17.97
C ALA A 148 7.94 -13.14 18.18
N GLU A 149 8.63 -12.01 18.07
CA GLU A 149 8.05 -10.67 18.26
C GLU A 149 7.96 -9.87 16.95
N THR A 150 8.37 -10.47 15.83
CA THR A 150 8.39 -9.81 14.52
C THR A 150 7.14 -10.15 13.72
N TRP A 151 6.33 -9.14 13.40
CA TRP A 151 5.14 -9.24 12.55
C TRP A 151 5.24 -8.25 11.42
N LEU A 152 5.02 -8.72 10.20
CA LEU A 152 5.01 -7.86 9.02
C LEU A 152 3.93 -8.26 8.03
N GLY A 153 3.33 -7.25 7.41
CA GLY A 153 2.46 -7.42 6.26
C GLY A 153 3.26 -7.37 4.97
N LEU A 154 2.90 -8.20 4.01
CA LEU A 154 3.44 -8.19 2.66
C LEU A 154 2.32 -7.89 1.67
N VAL A 155 2.56 -6.96 0.75
CA VAL A 155 1.73 -6.80 -0.46
C VAL A 155 2.63 -6.91 -1.67
N GLN A 156 2.56 -8.04 -2.40
CA GLN A 156 3.45 -8.32 -3.51
C GLN A 156 2.79 -8.07 -4.86
N LEU A 157 3.54 -7.43 -5.76
CA LEU A 157 3.15 -7.12 -7.13
C LEU A 157 3.83 -8.07 -8.12
N ARG A 158 3.05 -8.81 -8.89
CA ARG A 158 3.54 -9.70 -9.95
C ARG A 158 3.00 -9.25 -11.29
N ARG A 159 3.89 -8.88 -12.21
CA ARG A 159 3.50 -8.52 -13.58
C ARG A 159 2.94 -9.73 -14.31
N LEU A 160 1.87 -9.52 -15.06
CA LEU A 160 1.16 -10.52 -15.87
C LEU A 160 1.45 -10.38 -17.36
#